data_AF-A0A158QB21-F1
#
_entry.id   AF-A0A158QB21-F1
#
_cell.length_a   1.000
_cell.length_b   1.000
_cell.length_c   1.000
_cell.angle_alpha   90.00
_cell.angle_beta   90.00
_cell.angle_gamma   90.00
#
_symmetry.space_group_name_H-M   'P 1'
#
loop_
_entity.id
_entity.type
_entity.pdbx_description
1 polymer ?
#
loop_
_entity_poly.entity_id
_entity_poly.type
_entity_poly.pdbx_seq_one_letter_code
_entity_poly.pdbx_strand_id
1 'polypeptide(L)'
;MLRRTLLSWSSTVPSCFSYFGARAFCFDSRKNRLSVYKREWVRQMDTKNISIEKTIVTVVEASGKETQLLMNDRLSTYYDCLKHISTHIARGTALVAVETNSHMEYCSVHSPINGCVKIYPLSLTSPKEAEEVNKAYWRSCAFLLGALIEISFRSRTHLDAALPPH
;
A
#
# COMPACT_ATOMS: atom_id res chain seq x y z
N MET A 1 -65.72 -8.54 21.37
CA MET A 1 -64.54 -8.43 22.25
C MET A 1 -63.40 -9.24 21.64
N LEU A 2 -62.50 -8.60 20.88
CA LEU A 2 -61.26 -9.22 20.38
C LEU A 2 -60.15 -8.18 20.57
N ARG A 3 -59.36 -8.34 21.64
CA ARG A 3 -58.23 -7.46 21.96
C ARG A 3 -57.05 -7.82 21.04
N ARG A 4 -56.64 -6.87 20.19
CA ARG A 4 -55.32 -6.86 19.54
C ARG A 4 -54.26 -6.58 20.61
N THR A 5 -53.43 -7.57 20.92
CA THR A 5 -52.19 -7.39 21.66
C THR A 5 -51.12 -6.82 20.73
N LEU A 6 -50.80 -5.53 20.89
CA LEU A 6 -49.64 -4.88 20.29
C LEU A 6 -48.39 -5.32 21.06
N LEU A 7 -47.51 -6.06 20.39
CA LEU A 7 -46.16 -6.34 20.86
C LEU A 7 -45.35 -5.05 20.80
N SER A 8 -45.05 -4.45 21.95
CA SER A 8 -44.10 -3.35 22.06
C SER A 8 -42.68 -3.89 21.83
N TRP A 9 -42.07 -3.54 20.70
CA TRP A 9 -40.64 -3.68 20.54
C TRP A 9 -39.95 -2.60 21.39
N SER A 10 -39.33 -3.00 22.49
CA SER A 10 -38.39 -2.14 23.21
C SER A 10 -37.12 -2.03 22.37
N SER A 11 -36.87 -0.86 21.80
CA SER A 11 -35.62 -0.52 21.13
C SER A 11 -34.53 -0.29 22.18
N THR A 12 -34.03 -1.37 22.79
CA THR A 12 -32.77 -1.32 23.54
C THR A 12 -31.66 -1.55 22.52
N VAL A 13 -31.27 -0.48 21.83
CA VAL A 13 -30.08 -0.49 20.98
C VAL A 13 -28.89 -0.58 21.94
N PRO A 14 -28.08 -1.66 21.92
CA PRO A 14 -26.90 -1.71 22.76
C PRO A 14 -25.93 -0.63 22.27
N SER A 15 -25.66 0.33 23.15
CA SER A 15 -24.64 1.36 23.02
C SER A 15 -23.24 0.72 23.03
N CYS A 16 -22.88 0.08 21.93
CA CYS A 16 -21.53 -0.42 21.69
C CYS A 16 -20.92 0.28 20.47
N PHE A 17 -20.90 1.60 20.49
CA PHE A 17 -19.95 2.40 19.72
C PHE A 17 -18.82 2.83 20.66
N SER A 18 -18.01 1.86 21.05
CA SER A 18 -16.73 2.14 21.70
C SER A 18 -15.61 1.80 20.71
N TYR A 19 -14.63 2.69 20.65
CA TYR A 19 -13.37 2.58 19.91
C TYR A 19 -13.36 2.90 18.41
N PHE A 20 -13.89 4.06 18.01
CA PHE A 20 -13.06 4.89 17.14
C PHE A 20 -12.07 5.62 18.04
N GLY A 21 -10.92 5.00 18.30
CA GLY A 21 -9.81 5.67 18.95
C GLY A 21 -9.52 6.93 18.14
N ALA A 22 -9.90 8.10 18.66
CA ALA A 22 -9.51 9.37 18.09
C ALA A 22 -7.99 9.36 18.05
N ARG A 23 -7.41 9.07 16.89
CA ARG A 23 -5.97 9.19 16.68
C ARG A 23 -5.69 10.65 16.92
N ALA A 24 -5.09 10.97 18.07
CA ALA A 24 -4.63 12.31 18.33
C ALA A 24 -3.71 12.68 17.16
N PHE A 25 -4.12 13.66 16.35
CA PHE A 25 -3.31 14.31 15.32
C PHE A 25 -2.21 15.18 15.96
N CYS A 26 -1.59 14.66 17.02
CA CYS A 26 -0.53 15.33 17.74
C CYS A 26 0.81 15.01 17.07
N PHE A 27 1.64 16.04 16.96
CA PHE A 27 3.00 15.96 16.47
C PHE A 27 3.83 14.88 17.18
N ASP A 28 3.63 14.71 18.49
CA ASP A 28 4.34 13.70 19.29
C ASP A 28 3.95 12.27 18.90
N SER A 29 2.68 12.04 18.55
CA SER A 29 2.22 10.75 18.01
C SER A 29 2.88 10.43 16.67
N ARG A 30 3.04 11.43 15.78
CA ARG A 30 3.76 11.26 14.51
C ARG A 30 5.23 10.92 14.71
N LYS A 31 5.92 11.63 15.61
CA LYS A 31 7.32 11.35 15.97
C LYS A 31 7.49 9.94 16.52
N ASN A 32 6.60 9.50 17.41
CA ASN A 32 6.66 8.17 17.98
C ASN A 32 6.49 7.09 16.90
N ARG A 33 5.47 7.21 16.04
CA ARG A 33 5.23 6.31 14.89
C ARG A 33 6.46 6.22 13.98
N LEU A 34 7.08 7.36 13.66
CA LEU A 34 8.30 7.39 12.84
C LEU A 34 9.47 6.68 13.55
N SER A 35 9.63 6.86 14.86
CA SER A 35 10.70 6.19 15.62
C SER A 35 10.54 4.67 15.63
N VAL A 36 9.30 4.18 15.79
CA VAL A 36 8.96 2.76 15.75
C VAL A 36 9.26 2.20 14.36
N TYR A 37 8.80 2.89 13.30
CA TYR A 37 9.08 2.50 11.92
C TYR A 37 10.58 2.42 11.61
N LYS A 38 11.36 3.42 12.03
CA LYS A 38 12.82 3.44 11.81
C LYS A 38 13.51 2.26 12.51
N ARG A 39 13.13 1.96 13.76
CA ARG A 39 13.67 0.80 14.49
C ARG A 39 13.36 -0.52 13.76
N GLU A 40 12.14 -0.67 13.27
CA GLU A 40 11.74 -1.87 12.53
C GLU A 40 12.47 -1.96 11.18
N TRP A 41 12.67 -0.84 10.49
CA TRP A 41 13.43 -0.80 9.25
C TRP A 41 14.87 -1.26 9.44
N VAL A 42 15.55 -0.76 10.49
CA VAL A 42 16.92 -1.21 10.84
C VAL A 42 16.93 -2.71 11.14
N ARG A 43 16.00 -3.19 11.97
CA ARG A 43 15.88 -4.62 12.30
C ARG A 43 15.75 -5.51 11.05
N GLN A 44 14.92 -5.09 10.09
CA GLN A 44 14.75 -5.82 8.84
C GLN A 44 16.01 -5.76 7.95
N MET A 45 16.68 -4.61 7.88
CA MET A 45 17.92 -4.45 7.12
C MET A 45 19.06 -5.29 7.70
N ASP A 46 19.23 -5.28 9.02
CA ASP A 46 20.25 -6.08 9.70
C ASP A 46 20.03 -7.56 9.44
N THR A 47 18.78 -8.03 9.50
CA THR A 47 18.42 -9.42 9.19
C THR A 47 18.77 -9.81 7.75
N LYS A 48 18.55 -8.89 6.80
CA LYS A 48 18.83 -9.12 5.37
C LYS A 48 20.33 -9.04 5.02
N ASN A 49 21.10 -8.25 5.76
CA ASN A 49 22.52 -8.01 5.49
C ASN A 49 23.45 -9.14 6.00
N ILE A 50 22.93 -10.14 6.72
CA ILE A 50 23.71 -11.27 7.24
C ILE A 50 24.34 -12.09 6.10
N SER A 51 23.59 -12.28 5.00
CA SER A 51 24.05 -13.04 3.83
C SER A 51 23.48 -12.44 2.55
N ILE A 52 24.32 -12.25 1.55
CA ILE A 52 23.91 -11.74 0.24
C ILE A 52 23.67 -12.94 -0.69
N GLU A 53 22.40 -13.29 -0.86
CA GLU A 53 21.97 -14.32 -1.81
C GLU A 53 21.73 -13.70 -3.19
N LYS A 54 21.99 -14.48 -4.24
CA LYS A 54 21.77 -14.07 -5.63
C LYS A 54 20.57 -14.80 -6.20
N THR A 55 19.72 -14.08 -6.92
CA THR A 55 18.55 -14.64 -7.60
C THR A 55 18.51 -14.20 -9.06
N ILE A 56 17.93 -15.05 -9.92
CA ILE A 56 17.71 -14.74 -11.33
C ILE A 56 16.29 -14.21 -11.47
N VAL A 57 16.18 -13.01 -12.04
CA VAL A 57 14.90 -12.36 -12.34
C VAL A 57 14.73 -12.27 -13.84
N THR A 58 13.59 -12.76 -14.33
CA THR A 58 13.24 -12.66 -15.75
C THR A 58 12.30 -11.48 -15.93
N VAL A 59 12.71 -10.47 -16.69
CA VAL A 59 11.85 -9.34 -17.04
C VAL A 59 11.28 -9.55 -18.43
N VAL A 60 9.96 -9.47 -18.56
CA VAL A 60 9.26 -9.52 -19.83
C VAL A 60 8.84 -8.12 -20.22
N GLU A 61 9.39 -7.60 -21.31
CA GLU A 61 8.97 -6.32 -21.86
C GLU A 61 7.62 -6.42 -22.59
N ALA A 62 6.96 -5.28 -22.81
CA ALA A 62 5.74 -5.21 -23.62
C ALA A 62 5.94 -5.71 -25.07
N SER A 63 7.19 -5.70 -25.57
CA SER A 63 7.60 -6.24 -26.87
C SER A 63 7.60 -7.79 -26.90
N GLY A 64 7.43 -8.45 -25.75
CA GLY A 64 7.60 -9.89 -25.58
C GLY A 64 9.05 -10.32 -25.42
N LYS A 65 10.00 -9.38 -25.41
CA LYS A 65 11.41 -9.68 -25.16
C LYS A 65 11.62 -10.05 -23.69
N GLU A 66 12.23 -11.20 -23.46
CA GLU A 66 12.63 -11.65 -22.13
C GLU A 66 14.11 -11.35 -21.88
N THR A 67 14.40 -10.72 -20.73
CA THR A 67 15.76 -10.43 -20.29
C THR A 67 15.97 -11.00 -18.89
N GLN A 68 16.97 -11.86 -18.73
CA GLN A 68 17.35 -12.42 -17.43
C GLN A 68 18.41 -11.56 -16.76
N LEU A 69 18.20 -11.26 -15.48
CA LEU A 69 19.07 -10.42 -14.67
C LEU A 69 19.46 -11.15 -13.38
N LEU A 70 20.73 -11.07 -13.01
CA LEU A 70 21.23 -11.59 -11.74
C LEU A 70 21.25 -10.48 -10.69
N MET A 71 20.39 -10.58 -9.68
CA MET A 71 20.17 -9.53 -8.67
C MET A 71 20.44 -10.04 -7.25
N ASN A 72 20.64 -9.13 -6.29
CA ASN A 72 20.69 -9.50 -4.86
C ASN A 72 19.27 -9.77 -4.37
N ASP A 73 19.02 -10.97 -3.86
CA ASP A 73 17.73 -11.36 -3.29
C ASP A 73 17.42 -10.54 -2.03
N ARG A 74 16.15 -10.17 -1.82
CA ARG A 74 15.61 -9.39 -0.68
C ARG A 74 16.19 -7.99 -0.46
N LEU A 75 17.23 -7.62 -1.20
CA LEU A 75 17.93 -6.34 -1.14
C LEU A 75 17.63 -5.48 -2.37
N SER A 76 17.76 -6.04 -3.58
CA SER A 76 17.46 -5.29 -4.79
C SER A 76 15.95 -5.16 -4.98
N THR A 77 15.52 -4.04 -5.57
CA THR A 77 14.11 -3.78 -5.85
C THR A 77 13.76 -4.08 -7.30
N TYR A 78 12.47 -4.23 -7.60
CA TYR A 78 12.03 -4.34 -8.99
C TYR A 78 12.41 -3.11 -9.83
N TYR A 79 12.46 -1.93 -9.21
CA TYR A 79 12.94 -0.71 -9.84
C TYR A 79 14.39 -0.84 -10.32
N ASP A 80 15.25 -1.45 -9.51
CA ASP A 80 16.65 -1.67 -9.87
C ASP A 80 16.77 -2.63 -11.06
N CYS A 81 15.95 -3.69 -11.11
CA CYS A 81 15.87 -4.59 -12.27
C CYS A 81 15.51 -3.83 -13.56
N LEU A 82 14.47 -3.00 -13.51
CA LEU A 82 14.03 -2.23 -14.68
C LEU A 82 15.09 -1.22 -15.11
N LYS A 83 15.82 -0.64 -14.16
CA LYS A 83 16.91 0.30 -14.44
C LYS A 83 18.07 -0.35 -15.20
N HIS A 84 18.34 -1.64 -14.98
CA HIS A 84 19.32 -2.40 -15.76
C HIS A 84 18.93 -2.56 -17.24
N ILE A 85 17.64 -2.53 -17.56
CA ILE A 85 17.14 -2.60 -18.93
C ILE A 85 17.11 -1.20 -19.54
N SER A 86 16.39 -0.28 -18.91
CA SER A 86 16.28 1.11 -19.35
C SER A 86 15.76 2.00 -18.24
N THR A 87 16.40 3.14 -18.05
CA THR A 87 15.93 4.18 -17.14
C THR A 87 14.55 4.73 -17.53
N HIS A 88 14.21 4.70 -18.81
CA HIS A 88 12.90 5.14 -19.29
C HIS A 88 11.80 4.17 -18.84
N ILE A 89 12.02 2.87 -18.99
CA ILE A 89 11.09 1.83 -18.53
C ILE A 89 10.92 1.91 -17.01
N ALA A 90 12.02 2.02 -16.26
CA ALA A 90 11.97 2.12 -14.80
C ALA A 90 11.14 3.32 -14.32
N ARG A 91 11.27 4.48 -14.97
CA ARG A 91 10.50 5.69 -14.61
C ARG A 91 9.06 5.67 -15.09
N GLY A 92 8.77 5.02 -16.21
CA GLY A 92 7.42 4.90 -16.76
C GLY A 92 6.58 3.81 -16.10
N THR A 93 7.19 2.96 -15.29
CA THR A 93 6.51 1.85 -14.61
C THR A 93 5.91 2.32 -13.28
N ALA A 94 4.62 2.06 -13.08
CA ALA A 94 3.90 2.39 -11.86
C ALA A 94 3.73 1.18 -10.94
N LEU A 95 3.55 -0.01 -11.52
CA LEU A 95 3.31 -1.26 -10.80
C LEU A 95 4.05 -2.40 -11.51
N VAL A 96 4.30 -3.49 -10.80
CA VAL A 96 4.93 -4.69 -11.37
C VAL A 96 4.04 -5.88 -11.08
N ALA A 97 3.64 -6.60 -12.12
CA ALA A 97 3.05 -7.92 -11.96
C ALA A 97 4.18 -8.95 -11.82
N VAL A 98 4.13 -9.73 -10.75
CA VAL A 98 5.14 -10.70 -10.36
C VAL A 98 4.51 -12.08 -10.40
N GLU A 99 5.05 -12.95 -11.25
CA GLU A 99 4.64 -14.33 -11.38
C GLU A 99 5.55 -15.20 -10.51
N THR A 100 4.95 -15.81 -9.47
CA THR A 100 5.63 -16.71 -8.52
C THR A 100 4.82 -17.98 -8.36
N ASN A 101 5.41 -19.15 -8.62
CA ASN A 101 4.79 -20.48 -8.39
C ASN A 101 3.32 -20.57 -8.88
N SER A 102 3.06 -20.08 -10.10
CA SER A 102 1.73 -20.08 -10.75
C SER A 102 0.70 -19.07 -10.21
N HIS A 103 1.11 -18.16 -9.32
CA HIS A 103 0.28 -17.03 -8.89
C HIS A 103 0.84 -15.71 -9.44
N MET A 104 -0.06 -14.83 -9.85
CA MET A 104 0.26 -13.46 -10.26
C MET A 104 -0.07 -12.50 -9.12
N GLU A 105 0.92 -11.75 -8.65
CA GLU A 105 0.76 -10.73 -7.62
C GLU A 105 1.17 -9.36 -8.15
N TYR A 106 0.46 -8.30 -7.75
CA TYR A 106 0.81 -6.93 -8.11
C TYR A 106 1.57 -6.25 -6.97
N CYS A 107 2.81 -5.88 -7.23
CA CYS A 107 3.71 -5.27 -6.27
C CYS A 107 4.11 -3.84 -6.65
N SER A 108 4.43 -3.04 -5.64
CA SER A 108 5.09 -1.74 -5.86
C SER A 108 6.46 -1.96 -6.50
N VAL A 109 6.86 -1.04 -7.37
CA VAL A 109 8.18 -1.08 -8.03
C VAL A 109 9.34 -1.02 -7.03
N HIS A 110 9.11 -0.40 -5.86
CA HIS A 110 10.12 -0.29 -4.80
C HIS A 110 10.11 -1.45 -3.80
N SER A 111 9.26 -2.46 -4.03
CA SER A 111 9.29 -3.67 -3.23
C SER A 111 10.59 -4.46 -3.50
N PRO A 112 11.18 -5.07 -2.47
CA PRO A 112 12.32 -5.96 -2.64
C PRO A 112 11.90 -7.23 -3.37
N ILE A 113 12.82 -7.77 -4.18
CA ILE A 113 12.65 -9.05 -4.86
C ILE A 113 12.67 -10.18 -3.84
N ASN A 114 11.92 -11.26 -4.10
CA ASN A 114 11.91 -12.44 -3.24
C ASN A 114 12.00 -13.72 -4.08
N GLY A 115 13.19 -14.29 -4.16
CA GLY A 115 13.47 -15.53 -4.90
C GLY A 115 13.48 -15.35 -6.42
N CYS A 116 13.38 -16.47 -7.13
CA CYS A 116 13.37 -16.50 -8.60
C CYS A 116 11.97 -16.15 -9.10
N VAL A 117 11.86 -15.01 -9.78
CA VAL A 117 10.56 -14.46 -10.19
C VAL A 117 10.59 -13.97 -11.63
N LYS A 118 9.43 -14.03 -12.28
CA LYS A 118 9.20 -13.43 -13.60
C LYS A 118 8.35 -12.17 -13.42
N ILE A 119 8.81 -11.05 -13.96
CA ILE A 119 8.18 -9.74 -13.74
C ILE A 119 7.74 -9.07 -15.03
N TYR A 120 6.60 -8.39 -14.96
CA TYR A 120 5.96 -7.67 -16.04
C TYR A 120 5.77 -6.20 -15.60
N PRO A 121 6.49 -5.24 -16.21
CA PRO A 121 6.38 -3.83 -15.86
C PRO A 121 5.07 -3.23 -16.40
N LEU A 122 4.30 -2.61 -15.51
CA LEU A 122 3.01 -2.01 -15.83
C LEU A 122 3.10 -0.49 -15.84
N SER A 123 2.76 0.08 -17.00
CA SER A 123 2.70 1.52 -17.20
C SER A 123 1.27 2.02 -17.04
N LEU A 124 1.13 3.30 -16.68
CA LEU A 124 -0.16 4.01 -16.67
C LEU A 124 -0.79 4.10 -18.07
N THR A 125 0.01 3.97 -19.13
CA THR A 125 -0.47 4.11 -20.51
C THR A 125 -1.05 2.81 -21.08
N SER A 126 -0.70 1.65 -20.52
CA SER A 126 -1.12 0.36 -21.08
C SER A 126 -2.57 0.02 -20.69
N PRO A 127 -3.48 -0.22 -21.66
CA PRO A 127 -4.90 -0.45 -21.35
C PRO A 127 -5.18 -1.82 -20.73
N LYS A 128 -4.35 -2.84 -21.01
CA LYS A 128 -4.61 -4.24 -20.61
C LYS A 128 -4.65 -4.44 -19.09
N GLU A 129 -3.91 -3.64 -18.33
CA GLU A 129 -3.76 -3.79 -16.88
C GLU A 129 -4.03 -2.45 -16.15
N ALA A 130 -4.79 -1.57 -16.81
CA ALA A 130 -5.08 -0.23 -16.29
C ALA A 130 -5.87 -0.27 -14.97
N GLU A 131 -6.70 -1.29 -14.74
CA GLU A 131 -7.52 -1.39 -13.53
C GLU A 131 -6.68 -1.48 -12.25
N GLU A 132 -5.67 -2.35 -12.22
CA GLU A 132 -4.82 -2.55 -11.04
C GLU A 132 -3.92 -1.36 -10.78
N VAL A 133 -3.37 -0.76 -11.85
CA VAL A 133 -2.62 0.49 -11.76
C VAL A 133 -3.49 1.62 -11.22
N ASN A 134 -4.73 1.74 -11.68
CA ASN A 134 -5.67 2.74 -11.19
C ASN A 134 -6.03 2.53 -9.72
N LYS A 135 -6.24 1.28 -9.28
CA LYS A 135 -6.47 0.96 -7.86
C LYS A 135 -5.27 1.42 -7.00
N ALA A 136 -4.05 1.12 -7.42
CA ALA A 136 -2.84 1.56 -6.74
C ALA A 136 -2.70 3.10 -6.73
N TYR A 137 -3.02 3.76 -7.85
CA TYR A 137 -3.02 5.20 -7.98
C TYR A 137 -4.00 5.86 -7.00
N TRP A 138 -5.27 5.43 -6.97
CA TRP A 138 -6.28 6.00 -6.08
C TRP A 138 -5.96 5.79 -4.60
N ARG A 139 -5.40 4.62 -4.23
CA ARG A 139 -4.91 4.37 -2.87
C ARG A 139 -3.79 5.35 -2.49
N SER A 140 -2.87 5.61 -3.42
CA SER A 140 -1.76 6.55 -3.21
C SER A 140 -2.25 8.00 -3.08
N CYS A 141 -3.21 8.41 -3.91
CA CYS A 141 -3.84 9.74 -3.81
C CYS A 141 -4.59 9.92 -2.49
N ALA A 142 -5.37 8.94 -2.06
CA ALA A 142 -6.07 8.98 -0.78
C ALA A 142 -5.09 9.08 0.41
N PHE A 143 -3.97 8.36 0.35
CA PHE A 143 -2.91 8.43 1.34
C PHE A 143 -2.27 9.83 1.42
N LEU A 144 -1.89 10.40 0.27
CA LEU A 144 -1.31 11.74 0.19
C LEU A 144 -2.28 12.81 0.69
N LEU A 145 -3.57 12.71 0.32
CA LEU A 145 -4.60 13.63 0.78
C LEU A 145 -4.80 13.53 2.30
N GLY A 146 -4.79 12.31 2.85
CA GLY A 146 -4.84 12.10 4.31
C GLY A 146 -3.67 12.76 5.04
N ALA A 147 -2.46 12.68 4.48
CA ALA A 147 -1.29 13.37 5.01
C ALA A 147 -1.41 14.90 4.90
N LEU A 148 -1.96 15.40 3.79
CA LEU A 148 -2.20 16.83 3.58
C LEU A 148 -3.22 17.38 4.59
N ILE A 149 -4.30 16.65 4.83
CA ILE A 149 -5.33 16.99 5.82
C ILE A 149 -4.71 17.02 7.24
N GLU A 150 -3.84 16.06 7.56
CA GLU A 150 -3.13 16.01 8.85
C GLU A 150 -2.20 17.22 9.08
N ILE A 151 -1.71 17.89 8.02
CA ILE A 151 -0.84 19.07 8.14
C ILE A 151 -1.58 20.41 7.97
N SER A 152 -2.73 20.43 7.31
CA SER A 152 -3.43 21.68 6.98
C SER A 152 -4.17 22.30 8.16
N PHE A 153 -4.63 21.49 9.12
CA PHE A 153 -5.35 21.99 10.28
C PHE A 153 -4.40 22.49 11.38
N ARG A 154 -4.74 23.65 11.97
CA ARG A 154 -4.05 24.14 13.18
C ARG A 154 -4.28 23.16 14.33
N SER A 155 -3.34 23.12 15.28
CA SER A 155 -3.27 22.17 16.41
C SER A 155 -4.46 22.14 17.38
N ARG A 156 -5.51 22.95 17.15
CA ARG A 156 -6.76 22.98 17.93
C ARG A 156 -7.96 23.16 17.01
N THR A 157 -8.30 22.12 16.28
CA THR A 157 -9.59 22.03 15.59
C THR A 157 -10.31 20.81 16.12
N HIS A 158 -11.38 21.02 16.86
CA HIS A 158 -12.31 19.97 17.24
C HIS A 158 -13.29 19.79 16.09
N LEU A 159 -13.58 18.54 15.72
CA LEU A 159 -14.67 18.24 14.80
C LEU A 159 -15.97 18.46 15.58
N ASP A 160 -16.54 19.65 15.47
CA ASP A 160 -17.92 19.87 15.89
C ASP A 160 -18.80 19.16 14.87
N ALA A 161 -19.25 17.95 15.23
CA ALA A 161 -20.30 17.25 14.52
C ALA A 161 -21.63 17.99 14.74
N ALA A 162 -21.76 19.18 14.15
CA ALA A 162 -23.03 19.86 14.02
C ALA A 162 -23.86 19.10 12.97
N LEU A 163 -24.52 18.03 13.41
CA LEU A 163 -25.67 17.50 12.69
C LEU A 163 -26.70 18.63 12.60
N PRO A 164 -27.24 18.95 11.41
CA PRO A 164 -28.30 19.93 11.31
C PRO A 164 -29.50 19.46 12.16
N PRO A 165 -30.08 20.32 13.03
CA PRO A 165 -31.34 20.00 13.67
C PRO A 165 -32.40 19.88 12.56
N HIS A 166 -33.14 18.77 12.59
CA HIS A 166 -34.28 18.52 11.72
C HIS A 166 -35.33 19.64 11.79
#